data_AF-A0AAE0G246-F1
#
_entry.id   AF-A0AAE0G246-F1
#
_cell.length_a   1.000
_cell.length_b   1.000
_cell.length_c   1.000
_cell.angle_alpha   90.00
_cell.angle_beta   90.00
_cell.angle_gamma   90.00
#
_symmetry.space_group_name_H-M   'P 1'
#
loop_
_entity.id
_entity.type
_entity.pdbx_description
1 polymer ?
#
loop_
_entity_poly.entity_id
_entity_poly.type
_entity_poly.pdbx_seq_one_letter_code
_entity_poly.pdbx_strand_id
1 'polypeptide(L)'
;MLALGIEGSANKIAVGVVRDDGTILSNPRKTYITPAGTGFLPRETALHHQDCPAFARDHFFEQILPLVHEALKEAGISPKELDCLCYTKGPGMGGPLVVGAVVTRMLSQLWHKPIVGVNHCVAHIEMGRVVTGAVDPVVLYVSGGNTQVIAFSEGRYRIFGETIDIAVGNCLDRFARELELSNDPAPGYNIEQLAKKGSKRAALLSRHFSGILSHAETAVREMLAKEECTPADLCYSFQETIFAMLVEITERAMAHCGSRDVLIVGGVGCNLRLQVGVLGAGPAVLLLCCNLRLQVGVLGAGPAVLLLCCNLCLQVGVLGAGPAVLLLCCNLRLQVGVLGAGPALLLLCCNLRLQRVARVCGLARVHPVSTCENVFHARV
;
A
#
# COMPACT_ATOMS: atom_id res chain seq x y z
N MET A 1 24.20 -10.28 -5.42
CA MET A 1 24.44 -9.81 -4.03
C MET A 1 23.24 -10.17 -3.17
N LEU A 2 23.41 -10.56 -1.91
CA LEU A 2 22.35 -10.84 -0.93
C LEU A 2 22.41 -9.85 0.24
N ALA A 3 21.27 -9.23 0.55
CA ALA A 3 21.15 -8.29 1.65
C ALA A 3 20.06 -8.75 2.63
N LEU A 4 20.34 -8.63 3.94
CA LEU A 4 19.33 -8.79 4.99
C LEU A 4 18.94 -7.40 5.51
N GLY A 5 17.67 -7.05 5.40
CA GLY A 5 17.10 -5.78 5.84
C GLY A 5 16.28 -5.91 7.11
N ILE A 6 16.44 -4.99 8.05
CA ILE A 6 15.65 -4.87 9.28
C ILE A 6 14.85 -3.56 9.25
N GLU A 7 13.52 -3.68 9.27
CA GLU A 7 12.58 -2.55 9.32
C GLU A 7 11.89 -2.51 10.69
N GLY A 8 11.96 -1.36 11.36
CA GLY A 8 11.44 -1.16 12.71
C GLY A 8 11.08 0.29 13.02
N SER A 9 10.67 1.08 12.02
CA SER A 9 10.38 2.51 12.16
C SER A 9 9.09 2.82 12.91
N ALA A 10 8.12 1.92 12.89
CA ALA A 10 6.75 2.16 13.37
C ALA A 10 6.24 1.00 14.23
N ASN A 11 4.95 0.67 14.16
CA ASN A 11 4.31 -0.42 14.92
C ASN A 11 4.61 -1.83 14.39
N LYS A 12 5.44 -1.95 13.34
CA LYS A 12 5.82 -3.22 12.73
C LYS A 12 7.32 -3.41 12.85
N ILE A 13 7.71 -4.64 13.16
CA ILE A 13 9.08 -5.13 13.04
C ILE A 13 9.11 -6.22 11.96
N ALA A 14 10.05 -6.10 11.03
CA ALA A 14 10.19 -7.03 9.92
C ALA A 14 11.66 -7.27 9.60
N VAL A 15 11.95 -8.47 9.12
CA VAL A 15 13.26 -8.84 8.60
C VAL A 15 13.04 -9.45 7.22
N GLY A 16 13.80 -9.02 6.23
CA GLY A 16 13.69 -9.56 4.87
C GLY A 16 15.05 -9.85 4.27
N VAL A 17 15.13 -10.86 3.42
CA VAL A 17 16.31 -11.17 2.62
C VAL A 17 15.98 -10.93 1.15
N VAL A 18 16.80 -10.13 0.49
CA VAL A 18 16.62 -9.76 -0.92
C VAL A 18 17.91 -9.97 -1.70
N ARG A 19 17.74 -10.28 -2.99
CA ARG A 19 18.82 -10.32 -3.97
C ARG A 19 18.86 -9.01 -4.76
N ASP A 20 20.02 -8.68 -5.33
CA ASP A 20 20.27 -7.49 -6.15
C ASP A 20 19.40 -7.38 -7.41
N ASP A 21 18.89 -8.50 -7.91
CA ASP A 21 17.92 -8.54 -9.01
C ASP A 21 16.48 -8.17 -8.58
N GLY A 22 16.26 -7.85 -7.30
CA GLY A 22 14.96 -7.52 -6.73
C GLY A 22 14.17 -8.74 -6.23
N THR A 23 14.71 -9.95 -6.34
CA THR A 23 14.05 -11.16 -5.83
C THR A 23 13.99 -11.14 -4.31
N ILE A 24 12.79 -11.30 -3.76
CA ILE A 24 12.53 -11.40 -2.32
C ILE A 24 12.59 -12.88 -1.92
N LEU A 25 13.55 -13.24 -1.07
CA LEU A 25 13.73 -14.61 -0.60
C LEU A 25 12.96 -14.89 0.70
N SER A 26 12.82 -13.89 1.56
CA SER A 26 12.02 -13.97 2.78
C SER A 26 11.55 -12.58 3.23
N ASN A 27 10.44 -12.54 3.97
CA ASN A 27 9.88 -11.28 4.49
C ASN A 27 8.95 -11.49 5.72
N PRO A 28 9.39 -12.22 6.77
CA PRO A 28 8.60 -12.36 7.99
C PRO A 28 8.47 -11.02 8.73
N ARG A 29 7.31 -10.83 9.36
CA ARG A 29 6.97 -9.58 10.07
C ARG A 29 6.02 -9.82 11.22
N LYS A 30 6.11 -8.96 12.23
CA LYS A 30 5.19 -8.90 13.36
C LYS A 30 4.65 -7.48 13.54
N THR A 31 3.38 -7.39 13.94
CA THR A 31 2.65 -6.12 14.04
C THR A 31 2.18 -5.92 15.47
N TYR A 32 2.49 -4.76 16.05
CA TYR A 32 1.91 -4.35 17.32
C TYR A 32 0.47 -3.89 17.08
N ILE A 33 -0.48 -4.50 17.78
CA ILE A 33 -1.89 -4.15 17.71
C ILE A 33 -2.34 -3.80 19.13
N THR A 34 -2.83 -2.57 19.30
CA THR A 34 -3.36 -2.08 20.58
C THR A 34 -4.86 -2.36 20.68
N PRO A 35 -5.44 -2.40 21.89
CA PRO A 35 -6.89 -2.50 22.06
C PRO A 35 -7.66 -1.40 21.34
N ALA A 36 -8.91 -1.67 20.95
CA ALA A 36 -9.80 -0.67 20.34
C ALA A 36 -9.88 0.62 21.18
N GLY A 37 -9.96 1.78 20.52
CA GLY A 37 -9.98 3.09 21.19
C GLY A 37 -8.60 3.62 21.64
N THR A 38 -7.53 2.80 21.57
CA THR A 38 -6.18 3.21 21.99
C THR A 38 -5.20 3.32 20.82
N GLY A 39 -4.21 4.21 20.94
CA GLY A 39 -3.12 4.37 19.97
C GLY A 39 -1.81 3.74 20.46
N PHE A 40 -0.82 3.62 19.56
CA PHE A 40 0.49 3.05 19.89
C PHE A 40 1.37 4.07 20.61
N LEU A 41 1.92 3.72 21.78
CA LEU A 41 2.96 4.51 22.43
C LEU A 41 4.35 4.09 21.92
N PRO A 42 5.28 5.04 21.66
CA PRO A 42 6.63 4.71 21.21
C PRO A 42 7.37 3.75 22.16
N ARG A 43 7.15 3.89 23.46
CA ARG A 43 7.74 3.01 24.49
C ARG A 43 7.24 1.58 24.36
N GLU A 44 5.93 1.39 24.28
CA GLU A 44 5.31 0.05 24.18
C GLU A 44 5.68 -0.62 22.86
N THR A 45 5.73 0.16 21.78
CA THR A 45 6.17 -0.34 20.47
C THR A 45 7.63 -0.80 20.51
N ALA A 46 8.50 -0.04 21.16
CA ALA A 46 9.90 -0.44 21.35
C ALA A 46 10.01 -1.71 22.20
N LEU A 47 9.22 -1.82 23.27
CA LEU A 47 9.16 -3.02 24.10
C LEU A 47 8.66 -4.24 23.31
N HIS A 48 7.67 -4.08 22.43
CA HIS A 48 7.27 -5.15 21.52
C HIS A 48 8.41 -5.50 20.56
N HIS A 49 9.10 -4.54 19.94
CA HIS A 49 10.21 -4.89 19.03
C HIS A 49 11.37 -5.61 19.75
N GLN A 50 11.58 -5.32 21.03
CA GLN A 50 12.54 -6.00 21.89
C GLN A 50 12.01 -7.32 22.44
N ASP A 51 10.71 -7.48 22.60
CA ASP A 51 10.10 -8.42 23.55
C ASP A 51 10.73 -8.37 24.95
N CYS A 52 10.21 -7.46 25.78
CA CYS A 52 10.43 -7.52 27.21
C CYS A 52 9.05 -7.72 27.85
N PRO A 53 8.69 -8.95 28.28
CA PRO A 53 7.58 -9.11 29.19
C PRO A 53 7.89 -8.26 30.41
N ALA A 54 6.97 -7.39 30.83
CA ALA A 54 7.15 -6.45 31.95
C ALA A 54 7.55 -7.10 33.31
N PHE A 55 7.71 -8.42 33.35
CA PHE A 55 8.06 -9.25 34.51
C PHE A 55 9.20 -10.27 34.28
N ALA A 56 9.72 -10.46 33.06
CA ALA A 56 10.79 -11.44 32.82
C ALA A 56 12.15 -10.71 32.82
N ARG A 57 12.86 -10.76 33.96
CA ARG A 57 14.11 -10.00 34.16
C ARG A 57 15.32 -10.55 33.39
N ASP A 58 15.19 -11.68 32.69
CA ASP A 58 16.35 -12.47 32.24
C ASP A 58 16.41 -12.77 30.73
N HIS A 59 15.42 -12.33 29.92
CA HIS A 59 15.41 -12.57 28.46
C HIS A 59 15.17 -11.27 27.67
N PHE A 60 16.17 -10.86 26.88
CA PHE A 60 16.14 -9.67 26.03
C PHE A 60 16.11 -10.11 24.55
N PHE A 61 15.28 -9.49 23.69
CA PHE A 61 15.22 -9.68 22.21
C PHE A 61 14.42 -10.88 21.65
N GLU A 62 13.24 -11.23 22.19
CA GLU A 62 12.48 -12.41 21.72
C GLU A 62 11.62 -12.18 20.45
N GLN A 63 11.57 -10.97 19.88
CA GLN A 63 10.80 -10.71 18.65
C GLN A 63 11.72 -10.59 17.44
N ILE A 64 12.68 -9.67 17.51
CA ILE A 64 13.60 -9.40 16.40
C ILE A 64 14.59 -10.54 16.13
N LEU A 65 15.15 -11.21 17.15
CA LEU A 65 16.12 -12.30 16.90
C LEU A 65 15.44 -13.55 16.30
N PRO A 66 14.27 -13.99 16.77
CA PRO A 66 13.54 -15.06 16.08
C PRO A 66 13.14 -14.67 14.66
N LEU A 67 12.77 -13.41 14.40
CA LEU A 67 12.50 -12.94 13.04
C LEU A 67 13.73 -13.02 12.14
N VAL A 68 14.94 -12.71 12.65
CA VAL A 68 16.18 -12.88 11.89
C VAL A 68 16.41 -14.36 11.57
N HIS A 69 16.21 -15.25 12.54
CA HIS A 69 16.35 -16.69 12.32
C HIS A 69 15.32 -17.22 11.31
N GLU A 70 14.07 -16.81 11.43
CA GLU A 70 12.98 -17.12 10.51
C GLU A 70 13.29 -16.63 9.10
N ALA A 71 13.75 -15.38 8.94
CA ALA A 71 14.10 -14.83 7.63
C ALA A 71 15.23 -15.60 6.94
N LEU A 72 16.27 -16.01 7.67
CA LEU A 72 17.35 -16.83 7.12
C LEU A 72 16.86 -18.23 6.74
N LYS A 73 16.02 -18.83 7.59
CA LYS A 73 15.44 -20.16 7.36
C LYS A 73 14.51 -20.18 6.16
N GLU A 74 13.60 -19.20 6.03
CA GLU A 74 12.71 -19.04 4.89
C GLU A 74 13.48 -18.81 3.58
N ALA A 75 14.54 -18.01 3.64
CA ALA A 75 15.41 -17.77 2.50
C ALA A 75 16.29 -18.97 2.14
N GLY A 76 16.44 -19.95 3.04
CA GLY A 76 17.27 -21.14 2.84
C GLY A 76 18.77 -20.84 2.79
N ILE A 77 19.22 -19.77 3.45
CA ILE A 77 20.63 -19.33 3.42
C ILE A 77 21.25 -19.28 4.81
N SER A 78 22.58 -19.36 4.86
CA SER A 78 23.38 -19.12 6.05
C SER A 78 23.83 -17.65 6.14
N PRO A 79 24.14 -17.14 7.35
CA PRO A 79 24.67 -15.77 7.52
C PRO A 79 25.96 -15.49 6.73
N LYS A 80 26.73 -16.52 6.38
CA LYS A 80 27.98 -16.39 5.62
C LYS A 80 27.74 -15.92 4.19
N GLU A 81 26.59 -16.28 3.62
CA GLU A 81 26.19 -15.97 2.23
C GLU A 81 25.65 -14.56 2.07
N LEU A 82 25.34 -13.86 3.16
CA LEU A 82 24.96 -12.45 3.11
C LEU A 82 26.15 -11.57 2.72
N ASP A 83 25.92 -10.59 1.86
CA ASP A 83 26.97 -9.62 1.48
C ASP A 83 26.91 -8.36 2.35
N CYS A 84 25.72 -7.95 2.78
CA CYS A 84 25.53 -6.79 3.64
C CYS A 84 24.29 -6.89 4.54
N LEU A 85 24.27 -6.05 5.57
CA LEU A 85 23.12 -5.86 6.45
C LEU A 85 22.57 -4.44 6.27
N CYS A 86 21.25 -4.33 6.16
CA CYS A 86 20.56 -3.07 6.00
C CYS A 86 19.63 -2.84 7.19
N TYR A 87 19.48 -1.59 7.60
CA TYR A 87 18.50 -1.22 8.62
C TYR A 87 17.88 0.13 8.33
N THR A 88 16.65 0.29 8.78
CA THR A 88 15.96 1.58 8.69
C THR A 88 16.60 2.57 9.65
N LYS A 89 17.30 3.56 9.10
CA LYS A 89 17.93 4.65 9.85
C LYS A 89 16.90 5.72 10.25
N GLY A 90 15.82 5.85 9.49
CA GLY A 90 14.72 6.78 9.72
C GLY A 90 14.12 7.29 8.41
N PRO A 91 13.10 8.17 8.48
CA PRO A 91 12.45 8.66 9.70
C PRO A 91 11.60 7.57 10.39
N GLY A 92 11.15 7.83 11.63
CA GLY A 92 10.34 6.89 12.41
C GLY A 92 10.34 7.20 13.92
N MET A 93 9.68 6.35 14.71
CA MET A 93 9.66 6.47 16.16
C MET A 93 11.04 6.13 16.74
N GLY A 94 11.58 7.02 17.57
CA GLY A 94 12.95 6.89 18.09
C GLY A 94 13.21 5.57 18.83
N GLY A 95 12.33 5.19 19.77
CA GLY A 95 12.47 3.95 20.52
C GLY A 95 12.55 2.70 19.63
N PRO A 96 11.53 2.44 18.78
CA PRO A 96 11.53 1.34 17.80
C PRO A 96 12.74 1.33 16.86
N LEU A 97 13.16 2.49 16.33
CA LEU A 97 14.31 2.60 15.43
C LEU A 97 15.62 2.14 16.10
N VAL A 98 15.81 2.48 17.38
CA VAL A 98 17.00 2.09 18.14
C VAL A 98 17.12 0.57 18.22
N VAL A 99 16.01 -0.16 18.35
CA VAL A 99 16.02 -1.64 18.43
C VAL A 99 16.63 -2.24 17.17
N GLY A 100 16.14 -1.86 15.99
CA GLY A 100 16.65 -2.35 14.72
C GLY A 100 18.12 -1.97 14.48
N ALA A 101 18.50 -0.74 14.83
CA ALA A 101 19.88 -0.26 14.69
C ALA A 101 20.87 -1.02 15.59
N VAL A 102 20.51 -1.29 16.85
CA VAL A 102 21.36 -2.03 17.80
C VAL A 102 21.57 -3.46 17.32
N VAL A 103 20.49 -4.17 16.97
CA VAL A 103 20.57 -5.56 16.50
C VAL A 103 21.40 -5.66 15.23
N THR A 104 21.20 -4.77 14.26
CA THR A 104 21.98 -4.76 13.02
C THR A 104 23.48 -4.57 13.27
N ARG A 105 23.86 -3.67 14.19
CA ARG A 105 25.26 -3.43 14.55
C ARG A 105 25.89 -4.64 15.24
N MET A 106 25.15 -5.31 16.12
CA MET A 106 25.62 -6.54 16.78
C MET A 106 25.81 -7.67 15.75
N LEU A 107 24.84 -7.89 14.87
CA LEU A 107 24.94 -8.90 13.81
C LEU A 107 26.11 -8.60 12.84
N SER A 108 26.33 -7.33 12.50
CA SER A 108 27.48 -6.91 11.69
C SER A 108 28.81 -7.27 12.33
N GLN A 109 28.96 -7.05 13.64
CA GLN A 109 30.17 -7.41 14.37
C GLN A 109 30.35 -8.93 14.46
N LEU A 110 29.27 -9.67 14.71
CA LEU A 110 29.28 -11.12 14.83
C LEU A 110 29.55 -11.84 13.51
N TRP A 111 28.98 -11.34 12.41
CA TRP A 111 29.08 -11.97 11.08
C TRP A 111 30.11 -11.31 10.17
N HIS A 112 30.78 -10.27 10.64
CA HIS A 112 31.76 -9.48 9.91
C HIS A 112 31.20 -8.97 8.56
N LYS A 113 29.96 -8.44 8.57
CA LYS A 113 29.28 -7.92 7.38
C LYS A 113 29.16 -6.40 7.44
N PRO A 114 29.33 -5.68 6.31
CA PRO A 114 29.12 -4.23 6.26
C PRO A 114 27.65 -3.86 6.52
N ILE A 115 27.43 -2.65 7.06
CA ILE A 115 26.09 -2.12 7.34
C ILE A 115 25.73 -0.96 6.40
N VAL A 116 24.46 -0.89 6.02
CA VAL A 116 23.89 0.22 5.25
C VAL A 116 22.68 0.79 5.99
N GLY A 117 22.73 2.08 6.28
CA GLY A 117 21.59 2.81 6.83
C GLY A 117 20.66 3.25 5.71
N VAL A 118 19.39 2.85 5.78
CA VAL A 118 18.39 3.07 4.74
C VAL A 118 17.38 4.12 5.18
N ASN A 119 17.01 5.02 4.27
CA ASN A 119 15.90 5.95 4.49
C ASN A 119 14.56 5.23 4.24
N HIS A 120 13.66 5.26 5.23
CA HIS A 120 12.38 4.55 5.19
C HIS A 120 11.49 4.99 4.01
N CYS A 121 11.38 6.29 3.77
CA CYS A 121 10.56 6.84 2.69
C CYS A 121 11.10 6.42 1.31
N VAL A 122 12.42 6.49 1.12
CA VAL A 122 13.07 6.07 -0.12
C VAL A 122 12.93 4.55 -0.32
N ALA A 123 13.03 3.75 0.74
CA ALA A 123 12.82 2.31 0.66
C ALA A 123 11.43 1.94 0.14
N HIS A 124 10.39 2.68 0.58
CA HIS A 124 9.03 2.51 0.03
C HIS A 124 8.97 2.78 -1.48
N ILE A 125 9.62 3.84 -1.94
CA ILE A 125 9.66 4.22 -3.36
C ILE A 125 10.39 3.16 -4.17
N GLU A 126 11.62 2.82 -3.78
CA GLU A 126 12.49 1.91 -4.53
C GLU A 126 11.93 0.48 -4.57
N MET A 127 11.39 -0.02 -3.46
CA MET A 127 10.69 -1.30 -3.44
C MET A 127 9.50 -1.28 -4.41
N GLY A 128 8.72 -0.19 -4.41
CA GLY A 128 7.63 -0.02 -5.36
C GLY A 128 8.14 -0.03 -6.80
N ARG A 129 9.16 0.74 -7.13
CA ARG A 129 9.77 0.77 -8.49
C ARG A 129 10.27 -0.60 -8.93
N VAL A 130 10.97 -1.35 -8.07
CA VAL A 130 11.49 -2.69 -8.39
C VAL A 130 10.36 -3.67 -8.67
N VAL A 131 9.33 -3.71 -7.82
CA VAL A 131 8.22 -4.67 -7.98
C VAL A 131 7.34 -4.31 -9.18
N THR A 132 7.25 -3.02 -9.50
CA THR A 132 6.32 -2.51 -10.53
C THR A 132 6.98 -2.26 -11.88
N GLY A 133 8.31 -2.14 -11.94
CA GLY A 133 9.03 -1.66 -13.11
C GLY A 133 8.83 -0.17 -13.40
N ALA A 134 8.24 0.60 -12.47
CA ALA A 134 8.05 2.04 -12.64
C ALA A 134 9.42 2.76 -12.72
N VAL A 135 9.65 3.50 -13.80
CA VAL A 135 10.95 4.13 -14.06
C VAL A 135 11.06 5.46 -13.32
N ASP A 136 10.13 6.39 -13.54
CA ASP A 136 10.15 7.73 -12.93
C ASP A 136 8.73 8.21 -12.53
N PRO A 137 8.10 7.55 -11.55
CA PRO A 137 6.74 7.89 -11.14
C PRO A 137 6.70 9.09 -10.20
N VAL A 138 5.60 9.84 -10.23
CA VAL A 138 5.19 10.64 -9.08
C VAL A 138 4.67 9.69 -8.01
N VAL A 139 5.17 9.82 -6.79
CA VAL A 139 4.86 8.91 -5.69
C VAL A 139 3.89 9.58 -4.72
N LEU A 140 2.73 8.97 -4.52
CA LEU A 140 1.86 9.25 -3.39
C LEU A 140 2.22 8.32 -2.23
N TYR A 141 2.96 8.84 -1.25
CA TYR A 141 3.35 8.10 -0.05
C TYR A 141 2.36 8.36 1.09
N VAL A 142 1.52 7.37 1.38
CA VAL A 142 0.46 7.44 2.40
C VAL A 142 0.55 6.28 3.40
N SER A 143 1.09 6.58 4.58
CA SER A 143 1.25 5.64 5.69
C SER A 143 0.62 6.17 6.97
N GLY A 144 0.74 5.41 8.06
CA GLY A 144 0.35 5.86 9.39
C GLY A 144 1.08 7.15 9.80
N GLY A 145 2.37 7.28 9.46
CA GLY A 145 3.21 8.40 9.89
C GLY A 145 3.56 9.41 8.80
N ASN A 146 3.30 9.12 7.53
CA ASN A 146 3.70 9.97 6.41
C ASN A 146 2.55 10.19 5.43
N THR A 147 2.43 11.40 4.90
CA THR A 147 1.55 11.75 3.78
C THR A 147 2.25 12.79 2.94
N GLN A 148 2.87 12.31 1.86
CA GLN A 148 3.79 13.09 1.03
C GLN A 148 3.58 12.73 -0.45
N VAL A 149 3.71 13.73 -1.31
CA VAL A 149 3.80 13.58 -2.76
C VAL A 149 5.26 13.85 -3.15
N ILE A 150 5.93 12.81 -3.65
CA ILE A 150 7.37 12.80 -3.87
C ILE A 150 7.63 12.54 -5.35
N ALA A 151 8.59 13.24 -5.96
CA ALA A 151 9.08 12.89 -7.29
C ALA A 151 10.60 13.05 -7.35
N PHE A 152 11.23 12.37 -8.31
CA PHE A 152 12.66 12.51 -8.54
C PHE A 152 12.92 13.76 -9.39
N SER A 153 13.77 14.66 -8.92
CA SER A 153 14.08 15.92 -9.61
C SER A 153 15.49 16.35 -9.27
N GLU A 154 16.27 16.73 -10.30
CA GLU A 154 17.66 17.20 -10.17
C GLU A 154 18.55 16.23 -9.36
N GLY A 155 18.44 14.93 -9.66
CA GLY A 155 19.27 13.89 -9.06
C GLY A 155 18.89 13.51 -7.62
N ARG A 156 17.75 13.99 -7.10
CA ARG A 156 17.30 13.72 -5.72
C ARG A 156 15.78 13.52 -5.65
N TYR A 157 15.32 12.71 -4.71
CA TYR A 157 13.91 12.68 -4.34
C TYR A 157 13.53 13.98 -3.62
N ARG A 158 12.45 14.62 -4.07
CA ARG A 158 11.92 15.87 -3.51
C ARG A 158 10.46 15.73 -3.15
N ILE A 159 10.07 16.36 -2.06
CA ILE A 159 8.68 16.45 -1.62
C ILE A 159 8.07 17.68 -2.31
N PHE A 160 7.04 17.44 -3.13
CA PHE A 160 6.27 18.49 -3.83
C PHE A 160 5.03 18.91 -3.05
N GLY A 161 4.54 18.03 -2.18
CA GLY A 161 3.47 18.33 -1.24
C GLY A 161 3.55 17.40 -0.05
N GLU A 162 3.26 17.91 1.14
CA GLU A 162 3.14 17.09 2.34
C GLU A 162 2.03 17.60 3.23
N THR A 163 1.54 16.74 4.10
CA THR A 163 0.63 17.15 5.17
C THR A 163 1.33 18.12 6.13
N ILE A 164 0.60 19.12 6.62
CA ILE A 164 1.13 20.12 7.57
C ILE A 164 0.90 19.66 9.01
N ASP A 165 -0.15 18.87 9.26
CA ASP A 165 -0.58 18.48 10.59
C ASP A 165 -0.34 16.99 10.89
N ILE A 166 -1.19 16.12 10.34
CA ILE A 166 -1.22 14.69 10.65
C ILE A 166 -1.24 13.90 9.34
N ALA A 167 -0.51 12.79 9.33
CA ALA A 167 -0.57 11.85 8.23
C ALA A 167 -1.97 11.23 8.13
N VAL A 168 -2.41 10.96 6.91
CA VAL A 168 -3.73 10.43 6.61
C VAL A 168 -4.00 9.08 7.28
N GLY A 169 -2.98 8.24 7.44
CA GLY A 169 -3.12 6.99 8.18
C GLY A 169 -3.44 7.22 9.66
N ASN A 170 -2.72 8.12 10.34
CA ASN A 170 -3.04 8.47 11.73
C ASN A 170 -4.38 9.23 11.84
N CYS A 171 -4.77 9.99 10.81
CA CYS A 171 -6.09 10.60 10.72
C CYS A 171 -7.21 9.53 10.71
N LEU A 172 -7.06 8.50 9.88
CA LEU A 172 -7.93 7.32 9.87
C LEU A 172 -7.91 6.58 11.21
N ASP A 173 -6.73 6.38 11.80
CA ASP A 173 -6.62 5.69 13.10
C ASP A 173 -7.29 6.47 14.24
N ARG A 174 -7.24 7.81 14.24
CA ARG A 174 -7.96 8.65 15.22
C ARG A 174 -9.47 8.62 14.99
N PHE A 175 -9.89 8.71 13.73
CA PHE A 175 -11.30 8.62 13.38
C PHE A 175 -11.92 7.26 13.78
N ALA A 176 -11.20 6.16 13.53
CA ALA A 176 -11.61 4.83 13.96
C ALA A 176 -11.79 4.72 15.48
N ARG A 177 -10.94 5.41 16.26
CA ARG A 177 -11.02 5.42 17.72
C ARG A 177 -12.26 6.13 18.24
N GLU A 178 -12.66 7.25 17.64
CA GLU A 178 -13.91 7.94 18.01
C GLU A 178 -15.15 7.08 17.75
N LEU A 179 -15.08 6.17 16.79
CA LEU A 179 -16.14 5.21 16.46
C LEU A 179 -15.99 3.86 17.18
N GLU A 180 -15.02 3.74 18.11
CA GLU A 180 -14.68 2.51 18.84
C GLU A 180 -14.46 1.28 17.92
N LEU A 181 -13.96 1.51 16.70
CA LEU A 181 -13.67 0.43 15.77
C LEU A 181 -12.45 -0.37 16.24
N SER A 182 -12.46 -1.66 15.93
CA SER A 182 -11.33 -2.55 16.19
C SER A 182 -10.06 -2.03 15.51
N ASN A 183 -8.92 -2.18 16.19
CA ASN A 183 -7.61 -1.97 15.58
C ASN A 183 -7.11 -3.20 14.81
N ASP A 184 -7.77 -4.36 14.96
CA ASP A 184 -7.44 -5.61 14.25
C ASP A 184 -8.37 -5.80 13.03
N PRO A 185 -7.84 -6.09 11.82
CA PRO A 185 -6.42 -6.22 11.47
C PRO A 185 -5.69 -4.87 11.27
N ALA A 186 -6.44 -3.80 10.99
CA ALA A 186 -5.98 -2.42 10.97
C ALA A 186 -7.18 -1.45 11.05
N PRO A 187 -7.05 -0.28 11.70
CA PRO A 187 -8.16 0.68 11.81
C PRO A 187 -8.66 1.16 10.45
N GLY A 188 -7.74 1.52 9.53
CA GLY A 188 -8.10 1.95 8.17
C GLY A 188 -8.86 0.89 7.35
N TYR A 189 -8.57 -0.40 7.56
CA TYR A 189 -9.30 -1.50 6.92
C TYR A 189 -10.73 -1.61 7.47
N ASN A 190 -10.89 -1.45 8.78
CA ASN A 190 -12.21 -1.51 9.43
C ASN A 190 -13.09 -0.31 9.06
N ILE A 191 -12.50 0.88 8.90
CA ILE A 191 -13.20 2.04 8.31
C ILE A 191 -13.67 1.69 6.89
N GLU A 192 -12.80 1.10 6.06
CA GLU A 192 -13.17 0.70 4.69
C GLU A 192 -14.31 -0.32 4.65
N GLN A 193 -14.29 -1.33 5.52
CA GLN A 193 -15.39 -2.31 5.55
C GLN A 193 -16.71 -1.69 6.02
N LEU A 194 -16.65 -0.73 6.95
CA LEU A 194 -17.84 -0.06 7.45
C LEU A 194 -18.37 0.97 6.44
N ALA A 195 -17.49 1.69 5.74
CA ALA A 195 -17.82 2.63 4.68
C ALA A 195 -18.63 2.00 3.55
N LYS A 196 -18.39 0.72 3.21
CA LYS A 196 -19.17 -0.01 2.20
C LYS A 196 -20.66 -0.15 2.52
N LYS A 197 -21.04 0.02 3.79
CA LYS A 197 -22.44 -0.02 4.26
C LYS A 197 -23.07 1.37 4.32
N GLY A 198 -22.27 2.43 4.16
CA GLY A 198 -22.73 3.81 4.15
C GLY A 198 -23.34 4.16 2.80
N SER A 199 -24.32 5.06 2.82
CA SER A 199 -24.98 5.54 1.59
C SER A 199 -25.18 7.06 1.59
N LYS A 200 -25.22 7.68 2.77
CA LYS A 200 -25.44 9.11 2.93
C LYS A 200 -24.10 9.84 3.00
N ARG A 201 -23.94 10.86 2.14
CA ARG A 201 -22.82 11.78 2.24
C ARG A 201 -23.13 12.85 3.29
N ALA A 202 -22.55 12.69 4.47
CA ALA A 202 -22.60 13.67 5.53
C ALA A 202 -21.67 14.85 5.21
N ALA A 203 -22.13 16.07 5.45
CA ALA A 203 -21.35 17.30 5.27
C ALA A 203 -20.36 17.44 6.44
N LEU A 204 -19.37 16.54 6.50
CA LEU A 204 -18.48 16.40 7.65
C LEU A 204 -17.29 17.36 7.65
N LEU A 205 -16.88 17.88 6.49
CA LEU A 205 -15.50 18.30 6.31
C LEU A 205 -15.34 19.65 5.61
N SER A 206 -14.41 20.44 6.12
CA SER A 206 -13.87 21.63 5.46
C SER A 206 -13.11 21.22 4.19
N ARG A 207 -13.03 22.11 3.20
CA ARG A 207 -12.34 21.87 1.91
C ARG A 207 -10.81 21.88 2.01
N HIS A 208 -10.26 21.84 3.23
CA HIS A 208 -8.83 21.97 3.49
C HIS A 208 -8.35 20.81 4.34
N PHE A 209 -7.16 20.29 4.02
CA PHE A 209 -6.55 19.15 4.72
C PHE A 209 -6.26 19.49 6.19
N SER A 210 -5.93 20.74 6.49
CA SER A 210 -5.63 21.20 7.85
C SER A 210 -6.88 21.22 8.73
N GLY A 211 -6.80 20.58 9.89
CA GLY A 211 -7.88 20.55 10.87
C GLY A 211 -9.03 19.62 10.51
N ILE A 212 -8.90 18.83 9.43
CA ILE A 212 -9.91 17.88 8.97
C ILE A 212 -10.28 16.88 10.06
N LEU A 213 -9.28 16.45 10.84
CA LEU A 213 -9.48 15.51 11.92
C LEU A 213 -10.32 16.11 13.04
N SER A 214 -9.97 17.32 13.51
CA SER A 214 -10.72 17.96 14.59
C SER A 214 -12.18 18.19 14.21
N HIS A 215 -12.43 18.62 12.97
CA HIS A 215 -13.81 18.74 12.46
C HIS A 215 -14.52 17.39 12.40
N ALA A 216 -13.83 16.34 11.93
CA ALA A 216 -14.39 15.00 11.88
C ALA A 216 -14.72 14.45 13.27
N GLU A 217 -13.83 14.61 14.26
CA GLU A 217 -14.05 14.19 15.64
C GLU A 217 -15.26 14.90 16.26
N THR A 218 -15.41 16.21 16.05
CA THR A 218 -16.60 16.96 16.50
C THR A 218 -17.87 16.50 15.78
N ALA A 219 -17.81 16.37 14.45
CA ALA A 219 -18.97 15.99 13.64
C ALA A 219 -19.47 14.57 13.96
N VAL A 220 -18.56 13.64 14.23
CA VAL A 220 -18.91 12.28 14.69
C VAL A 220 -19.74 12.35 15.97
N ARG A 221 -19.29 13.11 16.98
CA ARG A 221 -19.99 13.22 18.27
C ARG A 221 -21.37 13.86 18.12
N GLU A 222 -21.48 14.94 17.35
CA GLU A 222 -22.75 15.65 17.16
C GLU A 222 -23.76 14.87 16.31
N MET A 223 -23.32 14.31 15.18
CA MET A 223 -24.23 13.63 14.25
C MET A 223 -24.70 12.27 14.77
N LEU A 224 -23.86 11.56 15.53
CA LEU A 224 -24.28 10.34 16.21
C LEU A 224 -25.26 10.65 17.33
N ALA A 225 -25.05 11.71 18.10
CA ALA A 225 -25.97 12.11 19.17
C ALA A 225 -27.36 12.51 18.65
N LYS A 226 -27.43 13.08 17.45
CA LYS A 226 -28.69 13.48 16.79
C LYS A 226 -29.33 12.36 15.94
N GLU A 227 -28.71 11.18 15.87
CA GLU A 227 -29.11 10.06 14.99
C GLU A 227 -29.26 10.46 13.50
N GLU A 228 -28.59 11.53 13.06
CA GLU A 228 -28.72 12.06 11.70
C GLU A 228 -27.95 11.22 10.66
N CYS A 229 -26.90 10.52 11.11
CA CYS A 229 -26.03 9.68 10.29
C CYS A 229 -25.62 8.43 11.06
N THR A 230 -25.43 7.32 10.34
CA THR A 230 -24.86 6.11 10.94
C THR A 230 -23.33 6.16 10.94
N PRO A 231 -22.63 5.39 11.80
CA PRO A 231 -21.18 5.23 11.72
C PRO A 231 -20.68 4.82 10.31
N ALA A 232 -21.50 4.07 9.56
CA ALA A 232 -21.19 3.69 8.19
C ALA A 232 -21.22 4.87 7.22
N ASP A 233 -22.20 5.76 7.34
CA ASP A 233 -22.29 6.99 6.54
C ASP A 233 -21.13 7.93 6.85
N LEU A 234 -20.72 7.99 8.12
CA LEU A 234 -19.57 8.78 8.56
C LEU A 234 -18.26 8.24 7.96
N CYS A 235 -18.00 6.93 8.06
CA CYS A 235 -16.84 6.28 7.45
C CYS A 235 -16.80 6.50 5.92
N TYR A 236 -17.95 6.37 5.24
CA TYR A 236 -18.06 6.62 3.81
C TYR A 236 -17.67 8.06 3.47
N SER A 237 -18.32 9.04 4.11
CA SER A 237 -18.12 10.47 3.84
C SER A 237 -16.70 10.93 4.15
N PHE A 238 -16.10 10.39 5.21
CA PHE A 238 -14.73 10.66 5.60
C PHE A 238 -13.73 10.15 4.57
N GLN A 239 -13.87 8.89 4.12
CA GLN A 239 -13.01 8.30 3.09
C GLN A 239 -13.12 9.06 1.76
N GLU A 240 -14.34 9.34 1.28
CA GLU A 240 -14.55 10.08 0.03
C GLU A 240 -13.82 11.41 0.02
N THR A 241 -13.90 12.15 1.13
CA THR A 241 -13.34 13.50 1.19
C THR A 241 -11.82 13.47 1.30
N ILE A 242 -11.28 12.61 2.17
CA ILE A 242 -9.82 12.45 2.33
C ILE A 242 -9.17 12.00 1.04
N PHE A 243 -9.73 10.97 0.40
CA PHE A 243 -9.14 10.42 -0.82
C PHE A 243 -9.29 11.37 -2.00
N ALA A 244 -10.38 12.14 -2.10
CA ALA A 244 -10.49 13.19 -3.11
C ALA A 244 -9.37 14.23 -3.00
N MET A 245 -9.05 14.70 -1.79
CA MET A 245 -7.93 15.64 -1.61
C MET A 245 -6.58 15.02 -1.95
N LEU A 246 -6.35 13.76 -1.59
CA LEU A 246 -5.12 13.04 -1.95
C LEU A 246 -4.97 12.90 -3.48
N VAL A 247 -6.05 12.59 -4.18
CA VAL A 247 -6.06 12.50 -5.64
C VAL A 247 -5.77 13.88 -6.25
N GLU A 248 -6.42 14.94 -5.77
CA GLU A 248 -6.25 16.30 -6.27
C GLU A 248 -4.79 16.79 -6.14
N ILE A 249 -4.16 16.60 -4.97
CA ILE A 249 -2.75 17.01 -4.80
C ILE A 249 -1.80 16.17 -5.64
N THR A 250 -2.12 14.89 -5.87
CA THR A 250 -1.32 14.00 -6.69
C THR A 250 -1.40 14.39 -8.16
N GLU A 251 -2.59 14.67 -8.66
CA GLU A 251 -2.80 15.15 -10.04
C GLU A 251 -2.07 16.47 -10.30
N ARG A 252 -2.12 17.41 -9.35
CA ARG A 252 -1.36 18.66 -9.44
C ARG A 252 0.15 18.42 -9.51
N ALA A 253 0.67 17.49 -8.72
CA ALA A 253 2.09 17.16 -8.75
C ALA A 253 2.49 16.45 -10.04
N MET A 254 1.65 15.56 -10.57
CA MET A 254 1.84 14.92 -11.87
C MET A 254 1.92 15.97 -12.99
N ALA A 255 0.97 16.91 -13.02
CA ALA A 255 0.97 18.01 -13.98
C ALA A 255 2.22 18.89 -13.85
N HIS A 256 2.65 19.18 -12.62
CA HIS A 256 3.85 19.98 -12.36
C HIS A 256 5.14 19.27 -12.78
N CYS A 257 5.24 17.97 -12.56
CA CYS A 257 6.42 17.16 -12.92
C CYS A 257 6.40 16.69 -14.38
N GLY A 258 5.28 16.83 -15.09
CA GLY A 258 5.08 16.27 -16.43
C GLY A 258 5.05 14.74 -16.46
N SER A 259 4.79 14.08 -15.33
CA SER A 259 4.75 12.62 -15.24
C SER A 259 3.35 12.09 -15.56
N ARG A 260 3.30 10.92 -16.21
CA ARG A 260 2.07 10.18 -16.50
C ARG A 260 1.88 8.98 -15.57
N ASP A 261 2.91 8.65 -14.80
CA ASP A 261 2.93 7.49 -13.93
C ASP A 261 2.80 7.93 -12.48
N VAL A 262 1.94 7.23 -11.75
CA VAL A 262 1.76 7.42 -10.31
C VAL A 262 1.99 6.12 -9.58
N LEU A 263 2.82 6.17 -8.54
CA LEU A 263 3.10 5.06 -7.66
C LEU A 263 2.50 5.36 -6.28
N ILE A 264 1.58 4.52 -5.82
CA ILE A 264 1.02 4.64 -4.47
C ILE A 264 1.78 3.70 -3.54
N VAL A 265 2.37 4.25 -2.47
CA VAL A 265 3.11 3.47 -1.47
C VAL A 265 2.62 3.78 -0.05
N GLY A 266 2.89 2.86 0.87
CA GLY A 266 2.48 2.96 2.27
C GLY A 266 1.18 2.21 2.57
N GLY A 267 0.89 2.03 3.87
CA GLY A 267 -0.18 1.15 4.33
C GLY A 267 -1.60 1.60 3.94
N VAL A 268 -1.82 2.91 3.76
CA VAL A 268 -3.11 3.45 3.32
C VAL A 268 -3.33 3.20 1.83
N GLY A 269 -2.25 3.01 1.07
CA GLY A 269 -2.31 2.61 -0.34
C GLY A 269 -3.02 1.27 -0.58
N CYS A 270 -3.19 0.44 0.44
CA CYS A 270 -3.97 -0.80 0.37
C CYS A 270 -5.49 -0.57 0.28
N ASN A 271 -5.99 0.63 0.57
CA ASN A 271 -7.41 0.95 0.54
C ASN A 271 -7.93 0.97 -0.92
N LEU A 272 -8.93 0.15 -1.22
CA LEU A 272 -9.46 0.00 -2.56
C LEU A 272 -10.14 1.28 -3.06
N ARG A 273 -10.79 2.04 -2.17
CA ARG A 273 -11.48 3.26 -2.57
C ARG A 273 -10.50 4.34 -3.02
N LEU A 274 -9.36 4.48 -2.33
CA LEU A 274 -8.26 5.35 -2.75
C LEU A 274 -7.72 4.94 -4.12
N GLN A 275 -7.47 3.63 -4.31
CA GLN A 275 -6.97 3.10 -5.59
C GLN A 275 -7.93 3.40 -6.75
N VAL A 276 -9.24 3.22 -6.55
CA VAL A 276 -10.26 3.56 -7.55
C VAL A 276 -10.29 5.06 -7.85
N GLY A 277 -10.15 5.91 -6.83
CA GLY A 277 -10.11 7.37 -7.00
C GLY A 277 -8.96 7.81 -7.91
N VAL A 278 -7.76 7.25 -7.70
CA VAL A 278 -6.58 7.55 -8.54
C VAL A 278 -6.76 7.05 -9.98
N LEU A 279 -7.38 5.88 -10.18
CA LEU A 279 -7.68 5.33 -11.51
C LEU A 279 -8.71 6.17 -12.28
N GLY A 280 -9.62 6.86 -11.59
CA GLY A 280 -10.67 7.68 -12.21
C GLY A 280 -10.21 9.07 -12.69
N ALA A 281 -9.01 9.52 -12.28
CA ALA A 281 -8.52 10.88 -12.51
C ALA A 281 -7.74 11.08 -13.83
N GLY A 282 -7.52 10.04 -14.65
CA GLY A 282 -6.84 10.17 -15.94
C GLY A 282 -6.36 8.83 -16.52
N PRO A 283 -5.57 8.83 -17.62
CA PRO A 283 -4.88 7.63 -18.10
C PRO A 283 -3.76 7.26 -17.11
N ALA A 284 -4.14 6.66 -15.99
CA ALA A 284 -3.23 6.26 -14.92
C ALA A 284 -2.97 4.76 -15.00
N VAL A 285 -1.71 4.39 -15.22
CA VAL A 285 -1.23 3.02 -14.99
C VAL A 285 -1.00 2.91 -13.48
N LEU A 286 -1.96 2.32 -12.77
CA LEU A 286 -1.81 2.02 -11.35
C LEU A 286 -1.11 0.68 -11.19
N LEU A 287 0.02 0.66 -10.49
CA LEU A 287 0.65 -0.58 -10.07
C LEU A 287 0.60 -0.77 -8.55
N LEU A 288 0.16 -1.97 -8.16
CA LEU A 288 -0.20 -2.32 -6.79
C LEU A 288 0.90 -3.18 -6.15
N CYS A 289 1.38 -2.75 -4.98
CA CYS A 289 2.20 -3.57 -4.10
C CYS A 289 1.43 -3.92 -2.83
N CYS A 290 0.74 -5.06 -2.83
CA CYS A 290 0.59 -6.02 -1.71
C CYS A 290 -0.51 -7.05 -2.03
N ASN A 291 -0.31 -8.31 -1.61
CA ASN A 291 -1.25 -9.44 -1.75
C ASN A 291 -2.72 -9.06 -1.46
N LEU A 292 -3.49 -8.77 -2.50
CA LEU A 292 -4.88 -8.34 -2.39
C LEU A 292 -5.78 -9.17 -3.31
N ARG A 293 -6.93 -9.60 -2.79
CA ARG A 293 -8.06 -10.01 -3.65
C ARG A 293 -8.65 -8.74 -4.25
N LEU A 294 -8.42 -8.52 -5.55
CA LEU A 294 -9.02 -7.41 -6.28
C LEU A 294 -10.50 -7.71 -6.58
N GLN A 295 -11.36 -6.83 -6.11
CA GLN A 295 -12.74 -6.68 -6.60
C GLN A 295 -12.77 -5.33 -7.33
N VAL A 296 -12.50 -5.35 -8.63
CA VAL A 296 -12.53 -4.13 -9.46
C VAL A 296 -13.99 -3.84 -9.79
N GLY A 297 -14.55 -2.82 -9.16
CA GLY A 297 -15.75 -2.13 -9.63
C GLY A 297 -15.30 -0.91 -10.42
N VAL A 298 -15.42 -0.96 -11.74
CA VAL A 298 -15.10 0.18 -12.62
C VAL A 298 -16.22 1.20 -12.52
N LEU A 299 -15.89 2.46 -12.21
CA LEU A 299 -16.78 3.61 -12.42
C LEU A 299 -15.92 4.83 -12.81
N GLY A 300 -15.74 5.00 -14.12
CA GLY A 300 -15.03 6.12 -14.76
C GLY A 300 -15.06 5.97 -16.28
N ALA A 301 -15.31 7.05 -17.01
CA ALA A 301 -15.60 7.07 -18.45
C ALA A 301 -14.34 7.09 -19.36
N GLY A 302 -13.25 6.43 -18.95
CA GLY A 302 -11.97 6.42 -19.68
C GLY A 302 -11.44 5.01 -19.98
N PRO A 303 -10.56 4.84 -20.99
CA PRO A 303 -9.88 3.58 -21.25
C PRO A 303 -8.91 3.26 -20.10
N ALA A 304 -9.17 2.16 -19.39
CA ALA A 304 -8.30 1.65 -18.33
C ALA A 304 -7.45 0.49 -18.85
N VAL A 305 -6.13 0.57 -18.67
CA VAL A 305 -5.20 -0.53 -18.87
C VAL A 305 -4.78 -1.05 -17.50
N LEU A 306 -5.23 -2.25 -17.15
CA LEU A 306 -4.88 -2.89 -15.89
C LEU A 306 -3.85 -4.00 -16.18
N LEU A 307 -2.62 -3.83 -15.67
CA LEU A 307 -1.56 -4.83 -15.73
C LEU A 307 -1.52 -5.57 -14.39
N LEU A 308 -1.77 -6.88 -14.39
CA LEU A 308 -1.75 -7.71 -13.18
C LEU A 308 -0.68 -8.78 -13.30
N CYS A 309 0.27 -8.78 -12.35
CA CYS A 309 1.26 -9.84 -12.18
C CYS A 309 0.93 -10.65 -10.92
N CYS A 310 0.87 -11.97 -11.10
CA CYS A 310 0.87 -13.04 -10.09
C CYS A 310 -0.48 -13.54 -9.51
N ASN A 311 -0.54 -14.87 -9.33
CA ASN A 311 -1.57 -15.76 -8.77
C ASN A 311 -2.74 -15.06 -8.03
N LEU A 312 -3.73 -14.58 -8.79
CA LEU A 312 -4.92 -13.94 -8.24
C LEU A 312 -6.20 -14.77 -8.50
N CYS A 313 -7.16 -14.65 -7.60
CA CYS A 313 -8.56 -14.98 -7.90
C CYS A 313 -9.25 -13.66 -8.24
N LEU A 314 -9.45 -13.38 -9.52
CA LEU A 314 -10.02 -12.12 -10.00
C LEU A 314 -11.54 -12.27 -10.16
N GLN A 315 -12.31 -11.42 -9.47
CA GLN A 315 -13.75 -11.27 -9.69
C GLN A 315 -14.01 -9.85 -10.22
N VAL A 316 -14.14 -9.74 -11.54
CA VAL A 316 -14.36 -8.46 -12.24
C VAL A 316 -15.87 -8.19 -12.29
N GLY A 317 -16.28 -7.02 -11.82
CA GLY A 317 -17.62 -6.46 -12.05
C GLY A 317 -17.49 -5.19 -12.89
N VAL A 318 -17.83 -5.28 -14.18
CA VAL A 318 -17.75 -4.13 -15.10
C VAL A 318 -19.03 -3.30 -14.99
N LEU A 319 -18.93 -1.99 -14.76
CA LEU A 319 -20.01 -1.03 -15.03
C LEU A 319 -19.42 0.34 -15.47
N GLY A 320 -18.91 0.39 -16.71
CA GLY A 320 -18.50 1.62 -17.39
C GLY A 320 -18.64 1.50 -18.91
N ALA A 321 -18.86 2.61 -19.61
CA ALA A 321 -19.19 2.68 -21.03
C ALA A 321 -17.98 2.73 -22.00
N GLY A 322 -16.75 2.57 -21.50
CA GLY A 322 -15.51 2.67 -22.29
C GLY A 322 -14.86 1.32 -22.62
N PRO A 323 -13.99 1.25 -23.66
CA PRO A 323 -13.22 0.04 -23.96
C PRO A 323 -12.18 -0.23 -22.86
N ALA A 324 -12.20 -1.43 -22.28
CA ALA A 324 -11.21 -1.88 -21.31
C ALA A 324 -10.20 -2.81 -21.99
N VAL A 325 -8.90 -2.56 -21.79
CA VAL A 325 -7.83 -3.46 -22.22
C VAL A 325 -7.22 -4.10 -20.98
N LEU A 326 -7.42 -5.40 -20.82
CA LEU A 326 -6.87 -6.16 -19.70
C LEU A 326 -5.72 -7.02 -20.22
N LEU A 327 -4.50 -6.75 -19.73
CA LEU A 327 -3.29 -7.52 -20.04
C LEU A 327 -2.95 -8.41 -18.83
N LEU A 328 -3.02 -9.73 -19.02
CA LEU A 328 -2.80 -10.72 -17.96
C LEU A 328 -1.48 -11.44 -18.21
N CYS A 329 -0.56 -11.37 -17.24
CA CYS A 329 0.70 -12.10 -17.23
C CYS A 329 0.68 -13.14 -16.09
N CYS A 330 0.72 -14.43 -16.46
CA CYS A 330 0.91 -15.62 -15.61
C CYS A 330 -0.34 -16.30 -15.00
N ASN A 331 -0.16 -17.59 -14.67
CA ASN A 331 -1.16 -18.58 -14.23
C ASN A 331 -2.20 -18.02 -13.24
N LEU A 332 -3.47 -17.96 -13.66
CA LEU A 332 -4.56 -17.37 -12.88
C LEU A 332 -5.82 -18.24 -12.89
N ARG A 333 -6.61 -18.18 -11.80
CA ARG A 333 -8.00 -18.65 -11.79
C ARG A 333 -8.91 -17.43 -11.94
N LEU A 334 -9.49 -17.24 -13.12
CA LEU A 334 -10.33 -16.08 -13.46
C LEU A 334 -11.82 -16.45 -13.31
N GLN A 335 -12.62 -15.63 -12.62
CA GLN A 335 -14.08 -15.79 -12.54
C GLN A 335 -14.75 -14.47 -12.95
N VAL A 336 -15.15 -14.35 -14.21
CA VAL A 336 -15.71 -13.11 -14.79
C VAL A 336 -17.23 -13.08 -14.59
N GLY A 337 -17.75 -12.01 -14.00
CA GLY A 337 -19.18 -11.67 -13.99
C GLY A 337 -19.43 -10.45 -14.89
N VAL A 338 -20.52 -10.44 -15.67
CA VAL A 338 -20.81 -9.41 -16.68
C VAL A 338 -21.89 -8.44 -16.18
N LEU A 339 -21.78 -7.13 -16.50
CA LEU A 339 -22.82 -6.30 -17.16
C LEU A 339 -22.39 -4.83 -17.41
N GLY A 340 -21.86 -4.54 -18.60
CA GLY A 340 -21.67 -3.19 -19.15
C GLY A 340 -21.53 -3.23 -20.68
N ALA A 341 -21.96 -2.17 -21.38
CA ALA A 341 -22.22 -2.17 -22.84
C ALA A 341 -21.02 -1.82 -23.76
N GLY A 342 -19.77 -1.98 -23.30
CA GLY A 342 -18.56 -1.62 -24.05
C GLY A 342 -17.77 -2.82 -24.58
N PRO A 343 -17.05 -2.71 -25.71
CA PRO A 343 -16.16 -3.77 -26.19
C PRO A 343 -14.95 -3.92 -25.26
N ALA A 344 -14.74 -5.10 -24.69
CA ALA A 344 -13.55 -5.44 -23.90
C ALA A 344 -12.53 -6.19 -24.77
N LEU A 345 -11.28 -5.72 -24.79
CA LEU A 345 -10.17 -6.42 -25.45
C LEU A 345 -9.31 -7.11 -24.39
N LEU A 346 -9.28 -8.45 -24.43
CA LEU A 346 -8.47 -9.26 -23.52
C LEU A 346 -7.21 -9.71 -24.27
N LEU A 347 -6.03 -9.25 -23.84
CA LEU A 347 -4.74 -9.69 -24.38
C LEU A 347 -4.07 -10.63 -23.36
N LEU A 348 -3.92 -11.90 -23.75
CA LEU A 348 -3.36 -12.96 -22.91
C LEU A 348 -1.91 -13.22 -23.31
N CYS A 349 -0.98 -13.01 -22.40
CA CYS A 349 0.41 -13.44 -22.56
C CYS A 349 0.67 -14.69 -21.71
N CYS A 350 0.96 -15.80 -22.40
CA CYS A 350 1.40 -17.11 -21.89
C CYS A 350 0.35 -18.13 -21.39
N ASN A 351 0.75 -19.40 -21.44
CA ASN A 351 -0.04 -20.63 -21.26
C ASN A 351 -0.92 -20.64 -20.00
N LEU A 352 -2.24 -20.74 -20.18
CA LEU A 352 -3.24 -20.75 -19.12
C LEU A 352 -4.30 -21.84 -19.36
N ARG A 353 -4.78 -22.50 -18.29
CA ARG A 353 -5.94 -23.43 -18.31
C ARG A 353 -7.20 -22.70 -17.83
N LEU A 354 -8.13 -22.41 -18.75
CA LEU A 354 -9.46 -21.84 -18.44
C LEU A 354 -10.41 -22.91 -17.89
N GLN A 355 -11.07 -22.66 -16.75
CA GLN A 355 -12.03 -23.62 -16.16
C GLN A 355 -13.51 -23.27 -16.32
N ARG A 356 -13.93 -22.01 -16.52
CA ARG A 356 -15.33 -21.64 -16.83
C ARG A 356 -15.46 -20.17 -17.27
N VAL A 357 -16.20 -19.92 -18.35
CA VAL A 357 -16.66 -18.58 -18.79
C VAL A 357 -18.18 -18.54 -18.60
N ALA A 358 -18.70 -17.60 -17.80
CA ALA A 358 -20.13 -17.31 -17.78
C ALA A 358 -20.46 -16.39 -18.97
N ARG A 359 -21.56 -16.69 -19.69
CA ARG A 359 -21.94 -16.09 -20.99
C ARG A 359 -21.77 -14.55 -21.04
N VAL A 360 -21.08 -14.09 -22.08
CA VAL A 360 -20.95 -12.67 -22.45
C VAL A 360 -22.04 -12.33 -23.49
N CYS A 361 -22.84 -11.30 -23.24
CA CYS A 361 -23.62 -10.63 -24.29
C CYS A 361 -22.71 -9.60 -24.97
N GLY A 362 -22.16 -9.94 -26.14
CA GLY A 362 -21.30 -9.06 -26.94
C GLY A 362 -19.99 -9.75 -27.38
N LEU A 363 -19.53 -9.46 -28.60
CA LEU A 363 -18.34 -10.08 -29.20
C LEU A 363 -17.06 -9.83 -28.37
N ALA A 364 -16.62 -10.83 -27.61
CA ALA A 364 -15.25 -10.91 -27.13
C ALA A 364 -14.37 -11.48 -28.25
N ARG A 365 -13.36 -10.73 -28.71
CA ARG A 365 -12.28 -11.27 -29.57
C ARG A 365 -11.09 -11.62 -28.69
N VAL A 366 -10.73 -12.89 -28.65
CA VAL A 366 -9.52 -13.38 -27.98
C VAL A 366 -8.43 -13.52 -29.04
N HIS A 367 -7.32 -12.80 -28.89
CA HIS A 367 -6.16 -12.93 -29.76
C HIS A 367 -4.98 -13.53 -28.98
N PRO A 368 -4.50 -14.74 -29.31
CA PRO A 368 -3.24 -15.24 -28.80
C PRO A 368 -2.09 -14.50 -29.49
N VAL A 369 -1.25 -13.80 -28.74
CA VAL A 369 -0.03 -13.19 -29.29
C VAL A 369 1.15 -14.10 -28.98
N SER A 370 1.52 -14.94 -29.94
CA SER A 370 2.84 -15.57 -29.96
C SER A 370 3.81 -14.57 -30.58
N THR A 371 4.90 -14.25 -29.89
CA THR A 371 6.01 -13.36 -30.29
C THR A 371 5.69 -11.86 -30.37
N CYS A 372 6.25 -11.09 -29.43
CA CYS A 372 6.29 -9.63 -29.47
C CYS A 372 7.42 -9.15 -30.41
N GLU A 373 7.18 -9.16 -31.71
CA GLU A 373 7.94 -8.33 -32.65
C GLU A 373 6.95 -7.62 -33.61
N ASN A 374 7.06 -6.29 -33.66
CA ASN A 374 6.47 -5.39 -34.67
C ASN A 374 4.93 -5.20 -34.70
N VAL A 375 4.37 -4.37 -33.82
CA VAL A 375 3.24 -3.45 -34.14
C VAL A 375 3.25 -2.35 -33.04
N PHE A 376 3.68 -1.10 -33.26
CA PHE A 376 2.93 -0.03 -33.94
C PHE A 376 3.88 1.12 -34.31
N HIS A 377 3.95 1.44 -35.61
CA HIS A 377 4.19 2.79 -36.09
C HIS A 377 2.89 3.60 -35.97
N ALA A 378 2.97 4.84 -35.48
CA ALA A 378 1.97 5.86 -35.76
C ALA A 378 2.69 7.15 -36.21
N ARG A 379 2.23 7.69 -37.33
CA ARG A 379 2.73 8.86 -38.06
C ARG A 379 2.32 10.16 -37.34
N VAL A 380 3.23 11.15 -37.40
CA VAL A 380 3.16 12.61 -37.13
C VAL A 380 2.08 13.09 -36.18
#